data_AF-A0A376L0Y2-F1
#
_entry.id   AF-A0A376L0Y2-F1
#
_cell.length_a   1.000
_cell.length_b   1.000
_cell.length_c   1.000
_cell.angle_alpha   90.00
_cell.angle_beta   90.00
_cell.angle_gamma   90.00
#
_symmetry.space_group_name_H-M   'P 1'
#
loop_
_entity.id
_entity.type
_entity.pdbx_description
1 polymer ?
#
loop_
_entity_poly.entity_id
_entity_poly.type
_entity_poly.pdbx_seq_one_letter_code
_entity_poly.pdbx_strand_id
1 'polypeptide(L)'
;MPFTLGQRWISDTESELGLGTVVAVDARTVTLLFPSTGENRLYARSDSPVTRVMFNPGDTITSHDGWQMQVEEVKEENGLLTYIGTRLDTEESGVALREVFLDSKLVFSKPQDRLFAGRLTVWTALRCVIARVSIPANSSVCRTAACAVSVPA
;
A
#
# COMPACT_ATOMS: atom_id res chain seq x y z
N MET A 1 7.30 6.86 20.71
CA MET A 1 5.84 6.74 20.93
C MET A 1 5.57 5.51 21.81
N PRO A 2 4.55 5.50 22.67
CA PRO A 2 4.19 4.31 23.44
C PRO A 2 3.51 3.28 22.54
N PHE A 3 4.02 2.05 22.53
CA PHE A 3 3.34 0.93 21.90
C PHE A 3 2.19 0.50 22.80
N THR A 4 0.99 0.36 22.21
CA THR A 4 -0.19 -0.16 22.90
C THR A 4 -0.60 -1.47 22.24
N LEU A 5 -1.08 -2.42 23.04
CA LEU A 5 -1.59 -3.69 22.56
C LEU A 5 -2.77 -3.46 21.59
N GLY A 6 -2.79 -4.18 20.47
CA GLY A 6 -3.83 -4.07 19.45
C GLY A 6 -3.61 -3.01 18.37
N GLN A 7 -2.55 -2.19 18.47
CA GLN A 7 -2.18 -1.26 17.41
C GLN A 7 -1.68 -1.98 16.15
N ARG A 8 -1.94 -1.39 14.98
CA ARG A 8 -1.48 -1.89 13.68
C ARG A 8 -0.18 -1.21 13.21
N TRP A 9 0.81 -2.01 12.85
CA TRP A 9 2.14 -1.57 12.44
C TRP A 9 2.60 -2.31 11.20
N ILE A 10 3.40 -1.66 10.36
CA ILE A 10 4.10 -2.30 9.24
C ILE A 10 5.59 -2.36 9.53
N SER A 11 6.24 -3.41 9.05
CA SER A 11 7.70 -3.52 9.05
C SER A 11 8.24 -2.92 7.75
N ASP A 12 9.18 -1.99 7.85
CA ASP A 12 9.81 -1.36 6.69
C ASP A 12 10.81 -2.31 5.99
N THR A 13 11.41 -3.24 6.74
CA THR A 13 12.34 -4.24 6.18
C THR A 13 11.63 -5.39 5.51
N GLU A 14 10.41 -5.71 5.95
CA GLU A 14 9.65 -6.89 5.53
C GLU A 14 8.20 -6.51 5.19
N SER A 15 8.03 -5.59 4.24
CA SER A 15 6.70 -5.14 3.81
C SER A 15 5.85 -6.25 3.18
N GLU A 16 6.48 -7.36 2.76
CA GLU A 16 5.80 -8.55 2.24
C GLU A 16 4.98 -9.31 3.30
N LEU A 17 5.34 -9.17 4.58
CA LEU A 17 4.57 -9.73 5.70
C LEU A 17 3.24 -8.97 5.91
N GLY A 18 3.17 -7.73 5.42
CA GLY A 18 1.99 -6.89 5.48
C GLY A 18 1.78 -6.25 6.86
N LEU A 19 0.51 -6.13 7.26
CA LEU A 19 0.13 -5.44 8.49
C LEU A 19 0.29 -6.35 9.72
N GLY A 20 1.15 -5.95 10.65
CA GLY A 20 1.33 -6.57 11.96
C GLY A 20 0.44 -5.97 13.03
N THR A 21 0.20 -6.74 14.09
CA THR A 21 -0.55 -6.32 15.29
C THR A 21 0.33 -6.47 16.52
N VAL A 22 0.34 -5.47 17.40
CA VAL A 22 1.07 -5.56 18.67
C VAL A 22 0.37 -6.54 19.60
N VAL A 23 1.03 -7.66 19.91
CA VAL A 23 0.51 -8.70 20.83
C VAL A 23 1.14 -8.61 22.22
N ALA A 24 2.37 -8.13 22.33
CA ALA A 24 3.05 -7.95 23.61
C ALA A 24 4.02 -6.77 23.53
N VAL A 25 4.12 -6.02 24.63
CA VAL A 25 5.05 -4.91 24.80
C VAL A 25 5.80 -5.11 26.10
N ASP A 26 7.12 -5.23 26.01
CA ASP A 26 8.02 -5.32 27.14
C ASP A 26 8.77 -3.99 27.36
N ALA A 27 9.64 -3.95 28.37
CA ALA A 27 10.44 -2.77 28.67
C ALA A 27 11.39 -2.38 27.52
N ARG A 28 11.95 -3.36 26.79
CA ARG A 28 12.95 -3.14 25.75
C ARG A 28 12.55 -3.67 24.37
N THR A 29 11.53 -4.52 24.30
CA THR A 29 11.15 -5.27 23.10
C THR A 29 9.65 -5.14 22.85
N VAL A 30 9.25 -5.27 21.59
CA VAL A 30 7.86 -5.33 21.16
C VAL A 30 7.68 -6.53 20.25
N THR A 31 6.59 -7.27 20.46
CA THR A 31 6.25 -8.44 19.66
C THR A 31 5.09 -8.08 18.75
N LEU A 32 5.32 -8.20 17.44
CA LEU A 32 4.32 -8.00 16.39
C LEU A 32 3.92 -9.37 15.82
N LEU A 33 2.62 -9.63 15.76
CA LEU A 33 2.03 -10.78 15.07
C LEU A 33 1.59 -10.35 13.67
N PHE A 34 2.02 -11.06 12.64
CA PHE A 34 1.60 -10.85 11.26
C PHE A 34 0.51 -11.87 10.89
N PRO A 35 -0.78 -11.50 10.90
CA PRO A 35 -1.87 -12.43 10.56
C PRO A 35 -1.82 -12.96 9.13
N SER A 36 -1.14 -12.27 8.21
CA SER A 36 -0.97 -12.74 6.82
C SER A 36 -0.13 -14.02 6.72
N THR A 37 0.90 -14.16 7.55
CA THR A 37 1.81 -15.32 7.57
C THR A 37 1.66 -16.19 8.82
N GLY A 38 1.02 -15.66 9.87
CA GLY A 38 0.89 -16.29 11.18
C GLY A 38 2.17 -16.25 12.01
N GLU A 39 3.18 -15.47 11.61
CA GLU A 39 4.46 -15.38 12.31
C GLU A 39 4.51 -14.23 13.31
N ASN A 40 5.25 -14.43 14.40
CA ASN A 40 5.58 -13.40 15.37
C ASN A 40 7.01 -12.90 15.14
N ARG A 41 7.20 -11.59 15.05
CA ARG A 41 8.52 -10.95 15.01
C ARG A 41 8.72 -10.07 16.23
N LEU A 42 9.94 -10.07 16.72
CA LEU A 42 10.35 -9.31 17.90
C LEU A 42 11.27 -8.19 17.47
N TYR A 43 10.92 -6.96 17.84
CA TYR A 43 11.67 -5.75 17.52
C TYR A 43 12.11 -5.02 18.79
N ALA A 44 13.19 -4.25 18.69
CA ALA A 44 13.70 -3.45 19.80
C ALA A 44 12.98 -2.10 19.87
N ARG A 45 12.39 -1.75 21.02
CA ARG A 45 11.53 -0.57 21.19
C ARG A 45 12.17 0.76 20.74
N SER A 46 13.50 0.88 20.83
CA SER A 46 14.25 2.12 20.62
C SER A 46 14.57 2.42 19.16
N ASP A 47 14.77 1.39 18.33
CA ASP A 47 15.29 1.51 16.96
C ASP A 47 14.61 0.45 16.06
N SER A 48 13.28 0.35 16.20
CA SER A 48 12.50 -0.58 15.39
C SER A 48 12.27 0.02 13.99
N PRO A 49 12.57 -0.70 12.90
CA PRO A 49 12.20 -0.31 11.54
C PRO A 49 10.72 -0.60 11.28
N VAL A 50 9.85 -0.01 12.11
CA VAL A 50 8.41 -0.22 12.07
C VAL A 50 7.69 1.12 11.99
N THR A 51 6.72 1.18 11.08
CA THR A 51 5.91 2.39 10.85
C THR A 51 4.48 2.15 11.33
N ARG A 52 3.93 3.12 12.06
CA ARG A 52 2.53 3.07 12.52
C ARG A 52 1.61 3.39 11.36
N VAL A 53 0.60 2.56 11.13
CA VAL A 53 -0.41 2.81 10.10
C VAL A 53 -1.57 3.58 10.72
N MET A 54 -1.88 4.74 10.15
CA MET A 54 -3.01 5.58 10.54
C MET A 54 -3.73 6.05 9.28
N PHE A 55 -5.05 5.92 9.26
CA PHE A 55 -5.87 6.43 8.17
C PHE A 55 -6.43 7.80 8.52
N ASN A 56 -6.61 8.64 7.51
CA ASN A 56 -7.20 9.96 7.66
C ASN A 56 -8.65 9.96 7.21
N PRO A 57 -9.49 10.89 7.71
CA PRO A 57 -10.83 11.08 7.16
C PRO A 57 -10.76 11.37 5.66
N GLY A 58 -11.65 10.75 4.90
CA GLY A 58 -11.68 10.77 3.43
C GLY A 58 -11.01 9.55 2.78
N ASP A 59 -10.24 8.76 3.52
CA ASP A 59 -9.66 7.52 2.99
C ASP A 59 -10.69 6.39 2.96
N THR A 60 -10.58 5.52 1.95
CA THR A 60 -11.34 4.27 1.87
C THR A 60 -10.53 3.15 2.52
N ILE A 61 -11.11 2.49 3.51
CA ILE A 61 -10.51 1.38 4.25
C ILE A 61 -11.32 0.10 4.04
N THR A 62 -10.63 -1.03 4.14
CA THR A 62 -11.21 -2.38 3.99
C THR A 62 -11.18 -3.10 5.32
N SER A 63 -12.32 -3.67 5.73
CA SER A 63 -12.39 -4.57 6.88
C SER A 63 -11.84 -5.95 6.53
N HIS A 64 -11.39 -6.71 7.52
CA HIS A 64 -11.01 -8.12 7.39
C HIS A 64 -12.12 -9.01 6.81
N ASP A 65 -13.39 -8.60 6.92
CA ASP A 65 -14.56 -9.27 6.33
C ASP A 65 -14.68 -9.03 4.80
N GLY A 66 -13.84 -8.16 4.23
CA GLY A 66 -13.82 -7.85 2.79
C GLY A 66 -14.72 -6.69 2.35
N TRP A 67 -15.49 -6.08 3.25
CA TRP A 67 -16.28 -4.88 2.94
C TRP A 67 -15.47 -3.59 3.09
N GLN A 68 -15.89 -2.55 2.38
CA GLN A 68 -15.20 -1.26 2.34
C GLN A 68 -16.05 -0.16 2.97
N MET A 69 -15.37 0.79 3.61
CA MET A 69 -16.01 2.00 4.11
C MET A 69 -15.14 3.23 3.85
N GLN A 70 -15.79 4.38 3.74
CA GLN A 70 -15.14 5.67 3.72
C GLN A 70 -15.09 6.22 5.15
N VAL A 71 -13.90 6.63 5.60
CA VAL A 71 -13.70 7.22 6.92
C VAL A 71 -14.20 8.66 6.92
N GLU A 72 -15.05 9.01 7.89
CA GLU A 72 -15.52 10.39 8.11
C GLU A 72 -14.88 11.00 9.35
N GLU A 73 -14.76 10.20 10.42
CA GLU A 73 -14.20 10.61 11.70
C GLU A 73 -13.25 9.53 12.22
N VAL A 74 -12.19 9.95 12.92
CA VAL A 74 -11.26 9.06 13.62
C VAL A 74 -11.27 9.43 15.09
N LYS A 75 -11.61 8.47 15.96
CA LYS A 75 -11.58 8.62 17.41
C LYS A 75 -10.41 7.84 17.98
N GLU A 76 -9.63 8.49 18.83
CA GLU A 76 -8.55 7.84 19.57
C GLU A 76 -9.00 7.59 21.01
N GLU A 77 -9.02 6.33 21.43
CA GLU A 77 -9.35 5.92 22.79
C GLU A 77 -8.30 4.94 23.31
N ASN A 78 -7.66 5.26 24.44
CA ASN A 78 -6.61 4.42 25.06
C ASN A 78 -5.44 4.08 24.11
N GLY A 79 -5.10 4.98 23.18
CA GLY A 79 -4.04 4.76 22.19
C GLY A 79 -4.45 3.85 21.01
N LEU A 80 -5.72 3.47 20.94
CA LEU A 80 -6.34 2.74 19.84
C LEU A 80 -7.21 3.65 18.98
N LEU A 81 -7.17 3.43 17.67
CA LEU A 81 -7.95 4.20 16.70
C LEU A 81 -9.25 3.47 16.33
N THR A 82 -10.35 4.20 16.40
CA THR A 82 -11.67 3.78 15.93
C THR A 82 -12.09 4.69 14.78
N TYR A 83 -12.29 4.11 13.62
CA TYR A 83 -12.73 4.78 12.41
C TYR A 83 -14.25 4.74 12.36
N ILE A 84 -14.89 5.88 12.13
CA ILE A 84 -16.33 5.99 11.95
C ILE A 84 -16.57 6.52 10.55
N GLY A 85 -17.53 5.94 9.85
CA GLY A 85 -17.92 6.46 8.55
C GLY A 85 -19.00 5.63 7.88
N THR A 86 -19.04 5.73 6.56
CA THR A 86 -20.12 5.18 5.74
C THR A 86 -19.62 3.96 4.95
N ARG A 87 -20.36 2.85 5.03
CA ARG A 87 -20.06 1.63 4.28
C ARG A 87 -20.44 1.79 2.81
N LEU A 88 -19.58 1.35 1.89
CA LEU A 88 -19.81 1.49 0.45
C LEU A 88 -20.79 0.44 -0.12
N ASP A 89 -20.91 -0.72 0.51
CA ASP A 89 -21.79 -1.79 0.02
C ASP A 89 -23.27 -1.59 0.38
N THR A 90 -23.53 -1.09 1.58
CA THR A 90 -24.88 -0.95 2.15
C THR A 90 -25.33 0.50 2.28
N GLU A 91 -24.44 1.47 2.01
CA GLU A 91 -24.67 2.91 2.20
C GLU A 91 -25.10 3.28 3.64
N GLU A 92 -24.82 2.40 4.61
CA GLU A 92 -25.11 2.65 6.02
C GLU A 92 -24.05 3.60 6.59
N SER A 93 -24.52 4.76 7.05
CA SER A 93 -23.70 5.76 7.74
C SER A 93 -23.58 5.49 9.24
N GLY A 94 -22.42 5.79 9.81
CA GLY A 94 -22.16 5.66 11.25
C GLY A 94 -21.64 4.29 11.69
N VAL A 95 -21.09 3.51 10.76
CA VAL A 95 -20.43 2.24 11.09
C VAL A 95 -19.10 2.54 11.77
N ALA A 96 -18.88 1.94 12.94
CA ALA A 96 -17.63 2.05 13.69
C ALA A 96 -16.75 0.82 13.42
N LEU A 97 -15.57 1.04 12.85
CA LEU A 97 -14.55 0.04 12.59
C LEU A 97 -13.31 0.32 13.46
N ARG A 98 -12.97 -0.62 14.34
CA ARG A 98 -11.73 -0.55 15.14
C ARG A 98 -10.53 -0.93 14.28
N GLU A 99 -9.36 -0.34 14.55
CA GLU A 99 -8.12 -0.68 13.83
C GLU A 99 -7.74 -2.17 13.89
N VAL A 100 -8.19 -2.89 14.93
CA VAL A 100 -7.99 -4.34 15.08
C VAL A 100 -8.68 -5.14 13.97
N PHE A 101 -9.77 -4.63 13.39
CA PHE A 101 -10.53 -5.31 12.33
C PHE A 101 -10.13 -4.89 10.92
N LEU A 102 -9.09 -4.06 10.77
CA LEU A 102 -8.52 -3.74 9.46
C LEU A 102 -7.96 -5.01 8.80
N ASP A 103 -8.12 -5.07 7.47
CA ASP A 103 -7.55 -6.16 6.67
C ASP A 103 -6.01 -6.17 6.78
N SER A 104 -5.42 -7.35 6.70
CA SER A 104 -3.97 -7.53 6.74
C SER A 104 -3.28 -7.06 5.45
N LYS A 105 -4.06 -6.88 4.38
CA LYS A 105 -3.63 -6.37 3.09
C LYS A 105 -3.89 -4.87 3.02
N LEU A 106 -2.82 -4.08 3.00
CA LEU A 106 -2.91 -2.66 2.70
C LEU A 106 -3.18 -2.46 1.20
N VAL A 107 -4.43 -2.18 0.86
CA VAL A 107 -4.78 -1.69 -0.47
C VAL A 107 -4.53 -0.19 -0.49
N PHE A 108 -3.35 0.23 -0.95
CA PHE A 108 -3.07 1.63 -1.23
C PHE A 108 -3.98 2.08 -2.38
N SER A 109 -5.06 2.78 -2.04
CA SER A 109 -6.09 3.29 -2.97
C SER A 109 -5.61 4.50 -3.77
N LYS A 110 -4.54 5.16 -3.33
CA LYS A 110 -3.98 6.36 -3.94
C LYS A 110 -2.89 6.01 -4.97
N PRO A 111 -3.01 6.39 -6.25
CA PRO A 111 -1.96 6.19 -7.25
C PRO A 111 -0.66 6.97 -6.90
N GLN A 112 -0.78 8.04 -6.12
CA GLN A 112 0.34 8.80 -5.54
C GLN A 112 1.15 8.01 -4.51
N ASP A 113 0.54 7.12 -3.71
CA ASP A 113 1.27 6.25 -2.77
C ASP A 113 1.95 5.07 -3.49
N ARG A 114 1.37 4.61 -4.62
CA ARG A 114 2.08 3.70 -5.54
C ARG A 114 3.32 4.33 -6.15
N LEU A 115 3.34 5.65 -6.34
CA LEU A 115 4.51 6.39 -6.85
C LEU A 115 5.65 6.42 -5.82
N PHE A 116 5.35 6.46 -4.52
CA PHE A 116 6.35 6.43 -3.45
C PHE A 116 6.82 5.01 -3.10
N ALA A 117 5.95 3.99 -3.21
CA ALA A 117 6.33 2.58 -3.05
C ALA A 117 7.10 2.00 -4.26
N GLY A 118 7.08 2.71 -5.40
CA GLY A 118 7.72 2.31 -6.64
C GLY A 118 8.90 3.21 -7.01
N ARG A 119 10.03 3.09 -6.29
CA ARG A 119 11.40 3.31 -6.80
C ARG A 119 11.53 4.34 -7.97
N LEU A 120 11.46 5.63 -7.68
CA LEU A 120 12.05 6.65 -8.57
C LEU A 120 13.57 6.69 -8.35
N THR A 121 14.28 5.67 -8.84
CA THR A 121 15.64 5.95 -9.30
C THR A 121 15.49 6.74 -10.59
N VAL A 122 15.83 8.02 -10.55
CA VAL A 122 15.96 8.90 -11.72
C VAL A 122 17.15 8.45 -12.56
N TRP A 123 17.12 7.24 -13.13
CA TRP A 123 18.14 6.75 -14.07
C TRP A 123 17.74 5.45 -14.77
N THR A 124 16.63 5.40 -15.51
CA THR A 124 16.49 4.62 -16.76
C THR A 124 15.08 4.76 -17.35
N ALA A 125 14.76 5.98 -17.77
CA ALA A 125 13.84 6.16 -18.89
C ALA A 125 14.56 5.76 -20.19
N LEU A 126 14.92 4.48 -20.36
CA LEU A 126 15.38 3.96 -21.66
C LEU A 126 15.25 2.43 -21.78
N ARG A 127 14.03 1.90 -21.69
CA ARG A 127 13.64 0.76 -22.53
C ARG A 127 12.13 0.69 -22.68
N CYS A 128 11.58 1.69 -23.36
CA CYS A 128 10.24 1.61 -23.91
C CYS A 128 10.26 0.62 -25.10
N VAL A 129 9.19 -0.16 -25.21
CA VAL A 129 8.81 -1.05 -26.33
C VAL A 129 9.59 -2.36 -26.41
N ILE A 130 8.91 -3.47 -26.10
CA ILE A 130 8.66 -4.62 -26.98
C ILE A 130 8.07 -5.75 -26.11
N ALA A 131 6.83 -6.14 -26.44
CA ALA A 131 6.33 -7.52 -26.48
C ALA A 131 4.87 -7.63 -25.99
N ARG A 132 3.92 -7.23 -26.85
CA ARG A 132 2.58 -7.80 -26.83
C ARG A 132 2.23 -8.29 -28.25
N VAL A 133 2.46 -9.60 -28.42
CA VAL A 133 1.59 -10.58 -29.09
C VAL A 133 1.13 -10.34 -30.55
N SER A 134 1.72 -11.15 -31.44
CA SER A 134 1.14 -11.98 -32.52
C SER A 134 0.23 -11.42 -33.65
N ILE A 135 0.76 -11.46 -34.90
CA ILE A 135 0.31 -12.17 -36.15
C ILE A 135 -1.07 -11.77 -36.78
N PRO A 136 -1.38 -11.88 -38.11
CA PRO A 136 -0.63 -12.24 -39.34
C PRO A 136 -0.77 -11.27 -40.56
N ALA A 137 0.06 -11.55 -41.57
CA ALA A 137 -0.16 -11.59 -43.03
C ALA A 137 -0.85 -10.43 -43.81
N ASN A 138 -0.14 -10.09 -44.90
CA ASN A 138 -0.67 -9.71 -46.22
C ASN A 138 -0.93 -8.21 -46.49
N SER A 139 0.13 -7.50 -46.92
CA SER A 139 0.08 -6.72 -48.16
C SER A 139 1.47 -6.24 -48.56
N SER A 140 1.87 -6.68 -49.75
CA SER A 140 2.96 -6.19 -50.59
C SER A 140 2.91 -4.67 -50.83
N VAL A 141 4.05 -4.09 -51.26
CA VAL A 141 4.22 -2.73 -51.83
C VAL A 141 4.46 -1.66 -50.75
N CYS A 142 5.50 -0.80 -50.74
CA CYS A 142 6.38 -0.19 -51.74
C CYS A 142 7.73 0.13 -51.03
N ARG A 143 8.88 -0.32 -51.53
CA ARG A 143 9.82 0.41 -52.41
C ARG A 143 10.32 1.78 -51.90
N THR A 144 11.61 1.76 -51.54
CA THR A 144 12.70 2.61 -52.06
C THR A 144 12.53 4.14 -52.11
N ALA A 145 13.42 4.87 -51.42
CA ALA A 145 14.25 5.97 -51.94
C ALA A 145 14.80 6.82 -50.75
N ALA A 146 16.13 6.85 -50.58
CA ALA A 146 17.01 8.00 -50.88
C ALA A 146 17.06 9.02 -49.71
N CYS A 147 18.12 9.08 -48.87
CA CYS A 147 19.49 9.51 -49.19
C CYS A 147 19.53 10.72 -50.14
N ALA A 148 19.54 11.94 -49.59
CA ALA A 148 20.27 13.08 -50.16
C ALA A 148 20.46 14.18 -49.10
N VAL A 149 21.72 14.31 -48.68
CA VAL A 149 22.29 15.48 -48.02
C VAL A 149 22.24 16.68 -48.99
N SER A 150 21.90 17.88 -48.51
CA SER A 150 22.50 19.12 -49.02
C SER A 150 22.21 20.32 -48.10
N VAL A 151 23.30 21.01 -47.78
CA VAL A 151 23.47 22.31 -47.12
C VAL A 151 24.50 23.02 -48.03
N PRO A 152 24.72 24.35 -48.03
CA PRO A 152 23.85 25.53 -47.94
C PRO A 152 24.08 26.50 -49.15
N ALA A 153 23.44 27.66 -49.13
CA ALA A 153 24.10 28.95 -49.40
C ALA A 153 23.39 30.05 -48.60
#